data_AF-A0A934C5F9-F1
#
_entry.id   AF-A0A934C5F9-F1
#
_cell.length_a   1.000
_cell.length_b   1.000
_cell.length_c   1.000
_cell.angle_alpha   90.00
_cell.angle_beta   90.00
_cell.angle_gamma   90.00
#
_symmetry.space_group_name_H-M   'P 1'
#
loop_
_entity.id
_entity.type
_entity.pdbx_description
1 polymer ?
#
loop_
_entity_poly.entity_id
_entity_poly.type
_entity_poly.pdbx_seq_one_letter_code
_entity_poly.pdbx_strand_id
1 'polypeptide(L)'
;MNRTSDGLIGPVAGVVDPGQTGLTEAGYMGGAAHRHTGARNLRAVGGFTLLEVLLCIALIALLGGVLVGSSSHLLTDKPVTPSAVFWKSVQEARKTALRAQHEIRLKYDREKKHFYLVDGLAPSTLAEDGITRTETPLKTFPIAPELAHDLTVDFLPASTKGGLTILVGGVLLESQGIKHVAFYADGTCAPFRVQLARSGGSTILTVDPWTCAPVLTPGDPNAPPSS
;
A
#
# COMPACT_ATOMS: atom_id res chain seq x y z
N MET A 1 -22.47 -29.25 -14.44
CA MET A 1 -21.45 -30.07 -15.14
C MET A 1 -20.09 -29.84 -14.50
N ASN A 2 -19.38 -30.93 -14.31
CA ASN A 2 -18.24 -31.13 -13.41
C ASN A 2 -16.94 -30.42 -13.84
N ARG A 3 -16.11 -30.12 -12.83
CA ARG A 3 -14.66 -29.91 -12.93
C ARG A 3 -13.98 -31.20 -13.42
N THR A 4 -12.88 -31.04 -14.14
CA THR A 4 -11.74 -31.97 -14.05
C THR A 4 -10.44 -31.21 -14.33
N SER A 5 -9.58 -31.26 -13.32
CA SER A 5 -8.14 -31.06 -13.38
C SER A 5 -7.49 -32.19 -14.16
N ASP A 6 -6.29 -31.96 -14.72
CA ASP A 6 -5.07 -32.66 -14.31
C ASP A 6 -3.90 -32.29 -15.22
N GLY A 7 -2.78 -31.98 -14.59
CA GLY A 7 -1.50 -31.80 -15.26
C GLY A 7 -0.79 -33.13 -15.49
N LEU A 8 0.16 -33.14 -16.43
CA LEU A 8 1.22 -34.14 -16.46
C LEU A 8 2.46 -33.58 -17.16
N ILE A 9 3.52 -33.51 -16.36
CA ILE A 9 4.92 -33.28 -16.73
C ILE A 9 5.55 -34.66 -16.94
N GLY A 10 6.35 -34.85 -18.00
CA GLY A 10 7.36 -35.92 -18.04
C GLY A 10 7.75 -36.39 -19.45
N PRO A 11 9.00 -36.84 -19.67
CA PRO A 11 9.83 -36.42 -20.81
C PRO A 11 10.14 -37.51 -21.84
N VAL A 12 10.59 -37.10 -23.04
CA VAL A 12 11.11 -37.98 -24.11
C VAL A 12 12.37 -37.34 -24.72
N ALA A 13 13.27 -38.23 -25.18
CA ALA A 13 14.59 -38.03 -25.80
C ALA A 13 15.73 -38.01 -24.78
N GLY A 14 16.63 -39.00 -24.69
CA GLY A 14 17.05 -39.99 -25.69
C GLY A 14 18.24 -39.45 -26.48
N VAL A 15 19.37 -40.15 -26.34
CA VAL A 15 20.45 -40.42 -27.32
C VAL A 15 21.78 -40.52 -26.59
N VAL A 16 22.23 -41.77 -26.48
CA VAL A 16 23.57 -42.23 -26.16
C VAL A 16 24.23 -42.51 -27.52
N ASP A 17 25.48 -42.11 -27.72
CA ASP A 17 26.40 -42.93 -28.53
C ASP A 17 27.89 -42.67 -28.17
N PRO A 18 28.76 -43.68 -28.37
CA PRO A 18 30.09 -43.83 -27.80
C PRO A 18 31.20 -43.45 -28.80
N GLY A 19 32.45 -43.39 -28.32
CA GLY A 19 33.59 -43.19 -29.21
C GLY A 19 34.91 -43.23 -28.47
N GLN A 20 35.27 -44.40 -27.93
CA GLN A 20 36.60 -44.69 -27.40
C GLN A 20 37.29 -45.71 -28.31
N THR A 21 38.27 -45.25 -29.08
CA THR A 21 39.35 -46.00 -29.75
C THR A 21 40.45 -44.95 -29.99
N GLY A 22 41.61 -45.00 -29.34
CA GLY A 22 42.61 -46.05 -29.45
C GLY A 22 43.40 -45.84 -30.74
N LEU A 23 44.67 -45.41 -30.64
CA LEU A 23 45.82 -45.96 -31.41
C LEU A 23 47.13 -45.22 -31.07
N THR A 24 48.15 -46.06 -30.96
CA THR A 24 49.59 -45.89 -30.75
C THR A 24 50.30 -45.16 -31.89
N GLU A 25 51.43 -44.48 -31.61
CA GLU A 25 52.77 -44.86 -32.13
C GLU A 25 53.86 -43.81 -31.90
N ALA A 26 55.07 -44.36 -31.66
CA ALA A 26 56.39 -43.92 -32.11
C ALA A 26 56.92 -42.52 -31.76
N GLY A 27 58.01 -42.53 -30.98
CA GLY A 27 58.95 -41.40 -30.92
C GLY A 27 59.88 -41.34 -32.13
N TYR A 28 60.52 -40.19 -32.36
CA TYR A 28 61.88 -40.06 -32.87
C TYR A 28 62.39 -38.62 -32.65
N MET A 29 63.70 -38.53 -32.49
CA MET A 29 64.57 -37.38 -32.21
C MET A 29 64.49 -36.18 -33.17
N GLY A 30 64.96 -35.02 -32.67
CA GLY A 30 65.40 -33.85 -33.45
C GLY A 30 64.50 -32.65 -33.22
N GLY A 31 64.91 -31.52 -32.64
CA GLY A 31 66.11 -30.76 -32.93
C GLY A 31 65.66 -29.34 -33.32
N ALA A 32 66.50 -28.34 -33.04
CA ALA A 32 66.39 -26.93 -33.44
C ALA A 32 65.45 -26.01 -32.63
N ALA A 33 66.12 -25.30 -31.71
CA ALA A 33 65.96 -23.88 -31.38
C ALA A 33 64.87 -23.08 -32.12
N HIS A 34 63.91 -22.57 -31.34
CA HIS A 34 63.23 -21.31 -31.65
C HIS A 34 63.28 -20.41 -30.41
N ARG A 35 64.21 -19.45 -30.42
CA ARG A 35 64.14 -18.26 -29.57
C ARG A 35 62.93 -17.44 -30.03
N HIS A 36 61.85 -17.49 -29.26
CA HIS A 36 60.93 -16.36 -29.15
C HIS A 36 60.99 -15.88 -27.70
N THR A 37 61.87 -14.92 -27.45
CA THR A 37 61.80 -14.06 -26.26
C THR A 37 60.60 -13.13 -26.44
N GLY A 38 59.39 -13.70 -26.40
CA GLY A 38 58.16 -12.94 -26.28
C GLY A 38 58.09 -12.45 -24.85
N ALA A 39 58.52 -11.21 -24.63
CA ALA A 39 58.16 -10.47 -23.44
C ALA A 39 56.63 -10.39 -23.39
N ARG A 40 56.02 -11.34 -22.69
CA ARG A 40 54.62 -11.24 -22.28
C ARG A 40 54.56 -10.08 -21.31
N ASN A 41 54.20 -8.91 -21.82
CA ASN A 41 53.56 -7.88 -21.01
C ASN A 41 52.32 -8.54 -20.39
N LEU A 42 52.49 -9.11 -19.20
CA LEU A 42 51.38 -9.33 -18.28
C LEU A 42 50.84 -7.93 -18.02
N ARG A 43 49.83 -7.53 -18.81
CA ARG A 43 48.97 -6.42 -18.43
C ARG A 43 48.53 -6.76 -17.01
N ALA A 44 48.92 -5.92 -16.05
CA ALA A 44 48.32 -5.96 -14.74
C ALA A 44 46.81 -5.91 -14.97
N VAL A 45 46.13 -7.02 -14.70
CA VAL A 45 44.69 -7.02 -14.56
C VAL A 45 44.44 -6.11 -13.37
N GLY A 46 43.91 -4.91 -13.63
CA GLY A 46 43.66 -3.93 -12.58
C GLY A 46 42.81 -4.57 -11.49
N GLY A 47 43.36 -4.70 -10.30
CA GLY A 47 42.59 -5.10 -9.13
C GLY A 47 41.59 -4.01 -8.76
N PHE A 48 40.48 -4.42 -8.15
CA PHE A 48 39.50 -3.49 -7.59
C PHE A 48 40.19 -2.57 -6.57
N THR A 49 39.96 -1.27 -6.68
CA THR A 49 40.51 -0.33 -5.71
C THR A 49 39.89 -0.57 -4.34
N LEU A 50 40.63 -0.26 -3.26
CA LEU A 50 40.11 -0.38 -1.90
C LEU A 50 38.80 0.43 -1.73
N LEU A 51 38.72 1.60 -2.38
CA LEU A 51 37.52 2.43 -2.40
C LEU A 51 36.32 1.71 -3.04
N GLU A 52 36.53 1.03 -4.16
CA GLU A 52 35.47 0.32 -4.89
C GLU A 52 34.93 -0.88 -4.10
N VAL A 53 35.81 -1.62 -3.42
CA VAL A 53 35.39 -2.70 -2.51
C VAL A 53 34.59 -2.14 -1.34
N LEU A 54 35.04 -1.04 -0.73
CA LEU A 54 34.30 -0.38 0.35
C LEU A 54 32.95 0.16 -0.14
N LEU A 55 32.87 0.72 -1.33
CA LEU A 55 31.63 1.22 -1.92
C LEU A 55 30.64 0.09 -2.18
N CYS A 56 31.10 -1.04 -2.74
CA CYS A 56 30.25 -2.22 -2.95
C CYS A 56 29.70 -2.76 -1.64
N ILE A 57 30.53 -2.88 -0.60
CA ILE A 57 30.08 -3.33 0.73
C ILE A 57 29.08 -2.33 1.33
N ALA A 58 29.32 -1.02 1.19
CA ALA A 58 28.39 0.01 1.66
C ALA A 58 27.03 -0.06 0.95
N LEU A 59 27.01 -0.26 -0.37
CA LEU A 59 25.77 -0.40 -1.13
C LEU A 59 25.01 -1.68 -0.75
N ILE A 60 25.70 -2.81 -0.58
CA ILE A 60 25.07 -4.06 -0.13
C ILE A 60 24.48 -3.89 1.28
N ALA A 61 25.21 -3.25 2.19
CA ALA A 61 24.75 -2.99 3.56
C ALA A 61 23.53 -2.05 3.59
N LEU A 62 23.55 -0.98 2.78
CA LEU A 62 22.42 -0.05 2.63
C LEU A 62 21.17 -0.78 2.12
N LEU A 63 21.33 -1.55 1.04
CA LEU A 63 20.22 -2.32 0.44
C LEU A 63 19.68 -3.37 1.42
N GLY A 64 20.57 -4.10 2.10
CA GLY A 64 20.18 -5.06 3.13
C GLY A 64 19.41 -4.41 4.28
N GLY A 65 19.88 -3.26 4.77
CA GLY A 65 19.22 -2.51 5.83
C GLY A 65 17.82 -2.03 5.45
N VAL A 66 17.65 -1.49 4.23
CA VAL A 66 16.34 -1.03 3.74
C VAL A 66 15.35 -2.19 3.60
N LEU A 67 15.79 -3.33 3.05
CA LEU A 67 14.93 -4.49 2.84
C LEU A 67 14.48 -5.14 4.15
N VAL A 68 15.39 -5.33 5.11
CA VAL A 68 15.09 -5.94 6.42
C VAL A 68 14.24 -4.99 7.28
N GLY A 69 14.58 -3.70 7.30
CA GLY A 69 13.79 -2.68 8.01
C GLY A 69 12.36 -2.56 7.47
N SER A 70 12.20 -2.56 6.14
CA SER A 70 10.88 -2.50 5.49
C SER A 70 10.02 -3.74 5.78
N SER A 71 10.63 -4.93 5.77
CA SER A 71 9.92 -6.19 6.03
C SER A 71 9.32 -6.25 7.44
N SER A 72 10.00 -5.67 8.43
CA SER A 72 9.51 -5.64 9.82
C SER A 72 8.23 -4.80 9.98
N HIS A 73 8.07 -3.75 9.18
CA HIS A 73 6.84 -2.96 9.13
C HIS A 73 5.70 -3.73 8.46
N LEU A 74 5.99 -4.62 7.51
CA LEU A 74 4.99 -5.50 6.88
C LEU A 74 4.60 -6.70 7.75
N LEU A 75 5.52 -7.17 8.61
CA LEU A 75 5.32 -8.31 9.51
C LEU A 75 4.71 -7.93 10.86
N THR A 76 4.62 -6.63 11.17
CA THR A 76 3.92 -6.17 12.37
C THR A 76 2.42 -6.24 12.12
N ASP A 77 1.81 -7.29 12.64
CA ASP A 77 0.38 -7.60 12.56
C ASP A 77 -0.45 -6.69 13.50
N LYS A 78 -0.28 -5.36 13.36
CA LYS A 78 -1.18 -4.41 14.02
C LYS A 78 -2.55 -4.55 13.36
N PRO A 79 -3.62 -4.85 14.11
CA PRO A 79 -4.96 -4.88 13.53
C PRO A 79 -5.22 -3.51 12.90
N VAL A 80 -5.59 -3.50 11.62
CA VAL A 80 -5.81 -2.26 10.87
C VAL A 80 -6.97 -1.53 11.53
N THR A 81 -6.65 -0.50 12.30
CA THR A 81 -7.64 0.23 13.09
C THR A 81 -8.65 0.93 12.16
N PRO A 82 -9.89 1.19 12.60
CA PRO A 82 -10.86 1.94 11.79
C PRO A 82 -10.32 3.30 11.32
N SER A 83 -9.52 3.96 12.16
CA SER A 83 -8.81 5.19 11.80
C SER A 83 -7.80 4.98 10.67
N ALA A 84 -7.02 3.89 10.70
CA ALA A 84 -6.09 3.57 9.62
C ALA A 84 -6.82 3.26 8.30
N VAL A 85 -7.94 2.53 8.35
CA VAL A 85 -8.79 2.30 7.16
C VAL A 85 -9.34 3.62 6.62
N PHE A 86 -9.79 4.51 7.50
CA PHE A 86 -10.25 5.85 7.13
C PHE A 86 -9.15 6.65 6.42
N TRP A 87 -7.95 6.75 7.01
CA TRP A 87 -6.87 7.50 6.37
C TRP A 87 -6.45 6.90 5.02
N LYS A 88 -6.48 5.56 4.91
CA LYS A 88 -6.24 4.88 3.63
C LYS A 88 -7.31 5.23 2.60
N SER A 89 -8.59 5.31 2.99
CA SER A 89 -9.67 5.67 2.07
C SER A 89 -9.60 7.13 1.63
N VAL A 90 -9.22 8.06 2.52
CA VAL A 90 -8.97 9.47 2.20
C VAL A 90 -7.84 9.62 1.18
N GLN A 91 -6.70 8.96 1.40
CA GLN A 91 -5.56 9.06 0.48
C GLN A 91 -5.88 8.47 -0.90
N GLU A 92 -6.61 7.36 -0.95
CA GLU A 92 -7.06 6.78 -2.21
C GLU A 92 -8.15 7.62 -2.89
N ALA A 93 -9.05 8.28 -2.15
CA ALA A 93 -10.03 9.21 -2.70
C ALA A 93 -9.34 10.38 -3.41
N ARG A 94 -8.39 11.04 -2.74
CA ARG A 94 -7.58 12.13 -3.30
C ARG A 94 -6.82 11.69 -4.55
N LYS A 95 -6.11 10.55 -4.47
CA LYS A 95 -5.38 9.98 -5.61
C LYS A 95 -6.30 9.64 -6.78
N THR A 96 -7.51 9.16 -6.51
CA THR A 96 -8.49 8.84 -7.55
C THR A 96 -9.00 10.11 -8.20
N ALA A 97 -9.33 11.17 -7.44
CA ALA A 97 -9.77 12.45 -8.00
C ALA A 97 -8.71 13.11 -8.89
N LEU A 98 -7.45 13.11 -8.44
CA LEU A 98 -6.31 13.58 -9.23
C LEU A 98 -6.14 12.80 -10.54
N ARG A 99 -6.35 11.49 -10.54
CA ARG A 99 -6.21 10.66 -11.74
C ARG A 99 -7.39 10.80 -12.70
N ALA A 100 -8.59 10.89 -12.14
CA ALA A 100 -9.83 10.96 -12.89
C ALA A 100 -10.12 12.37 -13.46
N GLN A 101 -9.47 13.40 -12.90
CA GLN A 101 -9.65 14.82 -13.29
C GLN A 101 -11.08 15.35 -13.05
N HIS A 102 -11.81 14.73 -12.13
CA HIS A 102 -13.11 15.18 -11.67
C HIS A 102 -13.33 14.79 -10.20
N GLU A 103 -14.47 15.20 -9.66
CA GLU A 103 -14.83 14.92 -8.27
C GLU A 103 -14.98 13.43 -8.00
N ILE A 104 -14.47 12.98 -6.84
CA ILE A 104 -14.69 11.66 -6.25
C ILE A 104 -15.31 11.83 -4.88
N ARG A 105 -16.34 11.04 -4.58
CA ARG A 105 -17.08 11.10 -3.32
C ARG A 105 -16.71 9.93 -2.42
N LEU A 106 -16.23 10.22 -1.22
CA LEU A 106 -16.00 9.25 -0.16
C LEU A 106 -17.28 9.09 0.68
N LYS A 107 -17.72 7.85 0.87
CA LYS A 107 -18.93 7.48 1.61
C LYS A 107 -18.62 6.37 2.62
N TYR A 108 -19.49 6.24 3.62
CA TYR A 108 -19.45 5.14 4.59
C TYR A 108 -20.78 4.40 4.58
N ASP A 109 -20.70 3.07 4.43
CA ASP A 109 -21.85 2.18 4.55
C ASP A 109 -21.97 1.72 6.00
N ARG A 110 -23.05 2.12 6.67
CA ARG A 110 -23.29 1.80 8.09
C ARG A 110 -23.67 0.33 8.31
N GLU A 111 -24.27 -0.31 7.31
CA GLU A 111 -24.71 -1.71 7.38
C GLU A 111 -23.55 -2.64 7.10
N LYS A 112 -22.83 -2.38 5.99
CA LYS A 112 -21.70 -3.18 5.54
C LYS A 112 -20.36 -2.74 6.15
N LYS A 113 -20.36 -1.74 7.03
CA LYS A 113 -19.21 -1.24 7.82
C LYS A 113 -17.93 -1.01 7.00
N HIS A 114 -18.06 -0.36 5.85
CA HIS A 114 -16.91 -0.07 4.99
C HIS A 114 -16.97 1.35 4.42
N PHE A 115 -15.80 1.89 4.11
CA PHE A 115 -15.71 3.09 3.29
C PHE A 115 -15.73 2.72 1.82
N TYR A 116 -16.34 3.55 0.99
CA TYR A 116 -16.33 3.35 -0.45
C TYR A 116 -16.23 4.66 -1.22
N LEU A 117 -15.61 4.59 -2.39
CA LEU A 117 -15.48 5.70 -3.33
C LEU A 117 -16.55 5.58 -4.40
N VAL A 118 -17.12 6.71 -4.76
CA VAL A 118 -18.07 6.85 -5.86
C VAL A 118 -17.59 7.97 -6.77
N ASP A 119 -17.83 7.80 -8.06
CA ASP A 119 -17.58 8.85 -9.04
C ASP A 119 -18.60 10.01 -8.88
N GLY A 120 -18.11 11.26 -8.85
CA GLY A 120 -18.94 12.46 -8.85
C GLY A 120 -19.84 12.60 -10.08
N LEU A 121 -19.40 12.09 -11.23
CA LEU A 121 -20.10 12.24 -12.52
C LEU A 121 -20.95 11.01 -12.89
N ALA A 122 -20.76 9.87 -12.21
CA ALA A 122 -21.51 8.66 -12.56
C ALA A 122 -23.01 8.82 -12.27
N PRO A 123 -23.88 8.40 -13.20
CA PRO A 123 -25.32 8.43 -12.98
C PRO A 123 -25.68 7.50 -11.82
N SER A 124 -26.40 8.04 -10.82
CA SER A 124 -27.01 7.23 -9.78
C SER A 124 -28.25 6.54 -10.34
N THR A 125 -28.35 5.22 -10.24
CA THR A 125 -29.56 4.49 -10.61
C THR A 125 -30.55 4.51 -9.44
N LEU A 126 -31.84 4.46 -9.72
CA LEU A 126 -32.84 4.24 -8.68
C LEU A 126 -32.86 2.75 -8.34
N ALA A 127 -32.80 2.42 -7.05
CA ALA A 127 -33.04 1.09 -6.54
C ALA A 127 -34.50 0.68 -6.78
N GLU A 128 -34.79 -0.62 -6.62
CA GLU A 128 -36.12 -1.20 -6.84
C GLU A 128 -37.23 -0.53 -6.01
N ASP A 129 -36.87 0.05 -4.86
CA ASP A 129 -37.78 0.79 -3.98
C ASP A 129 -38.17 2.19 -4.50
N GLY A 130 -37.62 2.64 -5.64
CA GLY A 130 -37.94 3.93 -6.28
C GLY A 130 -37.50 5.19 -5.51
N ILE A 131 -36.94 5.03 -4.31
CA ILE A 131 -36.56 6.13 -3.40
C ILE A 131 -35.03 6.19 -3.22
N THR A 132 -34.36 5.03 -3.20
CA THR A 132 -32.93 4.94 -2.91
C THR A 132 -32.11 5.10 -4.19
N ARG A 133 -31.16 6.03 -4.21
CA ARG A 133 -30.18 6.14 -5.29
C ARG A 133 -29.03 5.18 -5.04
N THR A 134 -28.90 4.17 -5.88
CA THR A 134 -27.77 3.24 -5.92
C THR A 134 -26.66 3.84 -6.75
N GLU A 135 -25.48 3.95 -6.16
CA GLU A 135 -24.29 4.45 -6.82
C GLU A 135 -23.28 3.30 -6.92
N THR A 136 -22.63 3.14 -8.07
CA THR A 136 -21.63 2.09 -8.28
C THR A 136 -20.33 2.43 -7.55
N PRO A 137 -19.87 1.60 -6.61
CA PRO A 137 -18.61 1.83 -5.92
C PRO A 137 -17.41 1.63 -6.87
N LEU A 138 -16.50 2.60 -6.92
CA LEU A 138 -15.22 2.48 -7.61
C LEU A 138 -14.23 1.61 -6.82
N LYS A 139 -14.25 1.76 -5.49
CA LYS A 139 -13.35 1.05 -4.57
C LYS A 139 -13.95 0.99 -3.18
N THR A 140 -13.72 -0.12 -2.49
CA THR A 140 -14.21 -0.34 -1.12
C THR A 140 -13.05 -0.60 -0.16
N PHE A 141 -13.24 -0.22 1.10
CA PHE A 141 -12.28 -0.37 2.19
C PHE A 141 -13.01 -0.95 3.40
N PRO A 142 -13.09 -2.29 3.50
CA PRO A 142 -13.75 -2.96 4.60
C PRO A 142 -12.98 -2.75 5.90
N ILE A 143 -13.73 -2.62 6.99
CA ILE A 143 -13.21 -2.66 8.36
C ILE A 143 -13.38 -4.11 8.84
N ALA A 144 -12.36 -4.65 9.51
CA ALA A 144 -12.41 -6.02 9.99
C ALA A 144 -13.61 -6.22 10.94
N PRO A 145 -14.38 -7.32 10.83
CA PRO A 145 -15.60 -7.53 11.59
C PRO A 145 -15.42 -7.36 13.10
N GLU A 146 -14.31 -7.87 13.65
CA GLU A 146 -13.96 -7.76 15.08
C GLU A 146 -13.80 -6.30 15.56
N LEU A 147 -13.49 -5.38 14.65
CA LEU A 147 -13.37 -3.95 14.94
C LEU A 147 -14.63 -3.14 14.62
N ALA A 148 -15.60 -3.75 13.93
CA ALA A 148 -16.74 -3.07 13.33
C ALA A 148 -18.06 -3.22 14.11
N HIS A 149 -18.17 -4.20 15.01
CA HIS A 149 -19.43 -4.58 15.69
C HIS A 149 -20.19 -3.42 16.33
N ASP A 150 -19.48 -2.52 17.01
CA ASP A 150 -20.04 -1.37 17.73
C ASP A 150 -19.55 -0.03 17.16
N LEU A 151 -18.97 -0.05 15.96
CA LEU A 151 -18.41 1.13 15.31
C LEU A 151 -19.52 1.94 14.62
N THR A 152 -19.56 3.22 14.97
CA THR A 152 -20.32 4.25 14.26
C THR A 152 -19.36 5.25 13.64
N VAL A 153 -19.58 5.57 12.38
CA VAL A 153 -18.78 6.55 11.62
C VAL A 153 -19.72 7.59 11.04
N ASP A 154 -19.45 8.84 11.38
CA ASP A 154 -20.19 10.00 10.88
C ASP A 154 -19.22 11.01 10.29
N PHE A 155 -19.47 11.44 9.05
CA PHE A 155 -18.80 12.60 8.51
C PHE A 155 -19.49 13.85 9.02
N LEU A 156 -18.74 14.78 9.55
CA LEU A 156 -19.22 16.05 10.07
C LEU A 156 -18.72 17.19 9.18
N PRO A 157 -19.46 18.29 9.06
CA PRO A 157 -18.96 19.48 8.39
C PRO A 157 -17.71 20.03 9.11
N ALA A 158 -17.00 20.91 8.42
CA ALA A 158 -15.98 21.78 9.03
C ALA A 158 -16.51 22.36 10.36
N SER A 159 -15.66 22.45 11.38
CA SER A 159 -16.10 22.91 12.71
C SER A 159 -16.59 24.36 12.64
N THR A 160 -17.90 24.54 12.67
CA THR A 160 -18.53 25.85 12.77
C THR A 160 -18.79 26.12 14.25
N LYS A 161 -18.31 27.25 14.75
CA LYS A 161 -18.62 27.72 16.11
C LYS A 161 -20.15 27.82 16.24
N GLY A 162 -20.76 26.96 17.08
CA GLY A 162 -22.22 26.88 17.25
C GLY A 162 -22.92 25.69 16.56
N GLY A 163 -22.21 24.65 16.14
CA GLY A 163 -22.81 23.41 15.63
C GLY A 163 -23.75 22.72 16.64
N LEU A 164 -24.77 22.02 16.14
CA LEU A 164 -25.73 21.26 16.94
C LEU A 164 -25.03 20.06 17.61
N THR A 165 -24.63 20.26 18.86
CA THR A 165 -24.06 19.22 19.71
C THR A 165 -25.15 18.64 20.60
N ILE A 166 -25.24 17.32 20.65
CA ILE A 166 -26.16 16.56 21.49
C ILE A 166 -25.30 15.73 22.44
N LEU A 167 -25.61 15.77 23.73
CA LEU A 167 -25.02 14.86 24.71
C LEU A 167 -25.82 13.57 24.73
N VAL A 168 -25.22 12.47 24.27
CA VAL A 168 -25.83 11.13 24.31
C VAL A 168 -25.02 10.28 25.30
N GLY A 169 -25.64 9.89 26.42
CA GLY A 169 -24.96 9.05 27.43
C GLY A 169 -23.71 9.68 28.05
N GLY A 170 -23.63 11.02 28.12
CA GLY A 170 -22.46 11.75 28.62
C GLY A 170 -21.38 12.04 27.56
N VAL A 171 -21.58 11.61 26.32
CA VAL A 171 -20.66 11.83 25.19
C VAL A 171 -21.21 12.91 24.26
N LEU A 172 -20.37 13.86 23.87
CA LEU A 172 -20.72 14.93 22.93
C LEU A 172 -20.72 14.40 21.48
N LEU A 173 -21.89 14.40 20.84
CA LEU A 173 -22.10 13.95 19.45
C LEU A 173 -22.61 15.13 18.62
N GLU A 174 -22.06 15.35 17.43
CA GLU A 174 -22.56 16.40 16.53
C GLU A 174 -23.61 15.82 15.57
N SER A 175 -24.83 16.37 15.59
CA SER A 175 -26.01 15.68 15.05
C SER A 175 -26.20 15.81 13.53
N GLN A 176 -25.49 16.70 12.86
CA GLN A 176 -25.66 16.93 11.42
C GLN A 176 -24.50 16.36 10.63
N GLY A 177 -24.57 15.05 10.39
CA GLY A 177 -23.64 14.37 9.52
C GLY A 177 -23.87 14.70 8.04
N ILE A 178 -22.80 14.76 7.25
CA ILE A 178 -22.84 14.85 5.80
C ILE A 178 -22.82 13.44 5.18
N LYS A 179 -23.57 13.24 4.09
CA LYS A 179 -23.75 11.91 3.47
C LYS A 179 -22.49 11.41 2.77
N HIS A 180 -21.68 12.32 2.26
CA HIS A 180 -20.45 12.04 1.54
C HIS A 180 -19.50 13.23 1.65
N VAL A 181 -18.24 12.99 1.36
CA VAL A 181 -17.18 14.00 1.29
C VAL A 181 -16.63 14.04 -0.13
N ALA A 182 -16.54 15.24 -0.72
CA ALA A 182 -16.00 15.44 -2.05
C ALA A 182 -14.48 15.62 -2.04
N PHE A 183 -13.80 14.99 -2.99
CA PHE A 183 -12.39 15.16 -3.32
C PHE A 183 -12.28 15.67 -4.74
N TYR A 184 -11.50 16.72 -4.95
CA TYR A 184 -11.48 17.47 -6.20
C TYR A 184 -10.25 17.14 -7.06
N ALA A 185 -10.33 17.46 -8.34
CA ALA A 185 -9.29 17.21 -9.34
C ALA A 185 -7.99 18.00 -9.11
N ASP A 186 -8.03 19.05 -8.27
CA ASP A 186 -6.88 19.86 -7.88
C ASP A 186 -6.13 19.29 -6.65
N GLY A 187 -6.62 18.19 -6.08
CA GLY A 187 -6.03 17.52 -4.93
C GLY A 187 -6.49 18.04 -3.57
N THR A 188 -7.47 18.96 -3.55
CA THR A 188 -8.16 19.42 -2.34
C THR A 188 -9.39 18.54 -2.02
N CYS A 189 -9.97 18.71 -0.83
CA CYS A 189 -11.25 18.09 -0.48
C CYS A 189 -12.20 19.09 0.18
N ALA A 190 -13.50 18.77 0.19
CA ALA A 190 -14.47 19.49 0.97
C ALA A 190 -14.04 19.50 2.45
N PRO A 191 -14.16 20.61 3.18
CA PRO A 191 -13.71 20.68 4.56
C PRO A 191 -14.65 19.88 5.48
N PHE A 192 -14.09 18.92 6.21
CA PHE A 192 -14.86 17.97 7.01
C PHE A 192 -14.08 17.44 8.20
N ARG A 193 -14.80 16.83 9.12
CA ARG A 193 -14.26 16.01 10.21
C ARG A 193 -14.90 14.63 10.12
N VAL A 194 -14.30 13.62 10.73
CA VAL A 194 -14.95 12.32 10.92
C VAL A 194 -15.01 12.01 12.39
N GLN A 195 -16.19 11.60 12.86
CA GLN A 195 -16.40 11.10 14.20
C GLN A 195 -16.45 9.57 14.14
N LEU A 196 -15.55 8.94 14.90
CA LEU A 196 -15.50 7.50 15.11
C LEU A 196 -15.97 7.23 16.54
N ALA A 197 -17.14 6.65 16.70
CA ALA A 197 -17.68 6.27 18.01
C ALA A 197 -17.68 4.75 18.18
N ARG A 198 -17.20 4.28 19.33
CA ARG A 198 -17.06 2.85 19.67
C ARG A 198 -17.09 2.67 21.18
N SER A 199 -17.76 1.62 21.67
CA SER A 199 -17.76 1.20 23.08
C SER A 199 -17.94 2.35 24.10
N GLY A 200 -18.81 3.31 23.79
CA GLY A 200 -19.04 4.50 24.63
C GLY A 200 -17.97 5.60 24.55
N GLY A 201 -16.87 5.39 23.82
CA GLY A 201 -15.89 6.42 23.47
C GLY A 201 -16.17 7.03 22.10
N SER A 202 -15.71 8.28 21.89
CA SER A 202 -15.75 8.92 20.58
C SER A 202 -14.46 9.69 20.30
N THR A 203 -13.94 9.53 19.09
CA THR A 203 -12.76 10.24 18.60
C THR A 203 -13.14 11.01 17.35
N ILE A 204 -12.82 12.31 17.33
CA ILE A 204 -13.01 13.16 16.16
C ILE A 204 -11.65 13.34 15.49
N LEU A 205 -11.57 13.00 14.21
CA LEU A 205 -10.41 13.26 13.36
C LEU A 205 -10.71 14.46 12.48
N THR A 206 -9.83 15.46 12.51
CA THR A 206 -9.94 16.65 11.68
C THR A 206 -9.06 16.48 10.44
N VAL A 207 -9.62 16.79 9.27
CA VAL A 207 -8.94 16.70 7.98
C VAL A 207 -8.64 18.10 7.45
N ASP A 208 -7.38 18.33 7.09
CA ASP A 208 -6.97 19.56 6.41
C ASP A 208 -7.42 19.52 4.94
N PRO A 209 -8.21 20.48 4.44
CA PRO A 209 -8.79 20.39 3.11
C PRO A 209 -7.81 20.67 1.96
N TRP A 210 -6.63 21.26 2.23
CA TRP A 210 -5.61 21.49 1.21
C TRP A 210 -4.69 20.28 1.00
N THR A 211 -4.46 19.50 2.05
CA THR A 211 -3.56 18.34 2.01
C THR A 211 -4.28 16.99 2.13
N CYS A 212 -5.55 16.99 2.51
CA CYS A 212 -6.32 15.80 2.88
C CYS A 212 -5.61 14.97 3.98
N ALA A 213 -4.88 15.63 4.86
CA ALA A 213 -4.06 15.01 5.89
C ALA A 213 -4.65 15.25 7.29
N PRO A 214 -4.18 14.50 8.32
CA PRO A 214 -4.55 14.78 9.70
C PRO A 214 -4.11 16.19 10.10
N VAL A 215 -5.04 16.96 10.66
CA VAL A 215 -4.66 18.20 11.37
C VAL A 215 -4.00 17.80 12.68
N LEU A 216 -2.70 18.05 12.78
CA LEU A 216 -1.96 17.89 14.02
C LEU A 216 -2.41 18.99 14.98
N THR A 217 -3.23 18.62 15.96
CA THR A 217 -3.50 19.52 17.09
C THR A 217 -2.33 19.33 18.07
N PRO A 218 -1.64 20.39 18.52
CA PRO A 218 -0.67 20.27 19.60
C PRO A 218 -1.33 19.56 20.79
N GLY A 219 -0.63 18.58 21.38
CA GLY A 219 -1.11 17.97 22.62
C GLY A 219 -1.33 19.05 23.67
N ASP A 220 -2.48 19.03 24.33
CA ASP A 220 -2.79 19.99 25.38
C ASP A 220 -1.75 19.86 26.51
N PRO A 221 -0.93 20.90 26.79
CA PRO A 221 0.06 20.85 27.86
C PRO A 221 -0.58 20.72 29.25
N ASN A 222 -1.90 20.88 29.37
CA ASN A 222 -2.64 20.74 30.63
C ASN A 222 -3.48 19.45 30.71
N ALA A 223 -3.33 18.52 29.76
CA ALA A 223 -4.01 17.23 29.87
C ALA A 223 -3.50 16.48 31.13
N PRO A 224 -4.38 15.97 32.01
CA PRO A 224 -3.96 15.18 33.15
C PRO A 224 -3.21 13.92 32.66
N PRO A 225 -2.18 13.44 33.37
CA PRO A 225 -1.48 12.22 33.00
C PRO A 225 -2.46 11.06 32.94
N SER A 226 -2.46 10.31 31.84
CA SER A 226 -3.26 9.09 31.71
C SER A 226 -2.83 8.09 32.78
N SER A 227 -3.68 7.92 33.79
CA SER A 227 -3.57 6.89 34.83
C SER A 227 -3.94 5.50 34.31
#